data_AF-A0A7S3T4D4-F1
#
_entry.id   AF-A0A7S3T4D4-F1
#
_cell.length_a   1.000
_cell.length_b   1.000
_cell.length_c   1.000
_cell.angle_alpha   90.00
_cell.angle_beta   90.00
_cell.angle_gamma   90.00
#
_symmetry.space_group_name_H-M   'P 1'
#
loop_
_entity.id
_entity.type
_entity.pdbx_description
1 polymer ?
#
loop_
_entity_poly.entity_id
_entity_poly.type
_entity_poly.pdbx_seq_one_letter_code
_entity_poly.pdbx_strand_id
1 'polypeptide(L)'
;APTSSGRTPTPSPAPTRDSQLPLLGSDQQWEDQDPRGDEDRVAELCRYYDVPLVSMRAALLEPVRRGAVRLDEFMVDCRHPKAEGHLAMARAVLDRLLRTRPLAEGAACPASPAGSHPPVLPPPRLRDGLPMPNSMCARGELLRQRVLDSRGFDFSLEQRGKPGLVGLQPHSTLRLALDTEARQAEAEAPRRGRRGAGDGGSGGGRRPTATLPDPKCSDHDVGEAAHNGQSQACAQQQPWCHSRKVFKRCPLTCGLCSRVRGGANATTSVLWLAYLSSYQHMGRALVRCSGGCECGPVEIDAHVRSERVSVTAVQRLAVVHTAAHGGPACALDLRILPTSSSGEHKWKLLGLLLGGNLAGDAWMPPGSIRYDGDTRSFFFPGADEKLPTQTSFGR
;
A
#
# COMPACT_ATOMS: atom_id res chain seq x y z
N ALA A 1 85.26 -36.82 1.46
CA ALA A 1 84.17 -36.38 2.36
C ALA A 1 83.96 -34.88 2.15
N PRO A 2 82.73 -34.32 2.19
CA PRO A 2 81.44 -34.96 2.39
C PRO A 2 80.53 -34.95 1.13
N THR A 3 79.57 -35.87 1.15
CA THR A 3 78.50 -36.12 0.19
C THR A 3 77.28 -35.25 0.50
N SER A 4 76.75 -34.54 -0.50
CA SER A 4 75.47 -33.81 -0.42
C SER A 4 74.30 -34.74 -0.72
N SER A 5 73.50 -35.01 0.31
CA SER A 5 72.25 -35.79 0.20
C SER A 5 71.09 -34.87 -0.20
N GLY A 6 70.52 -35.14 -1.38
CA GLY A 6 69.27 -34.52 -1.82
C GLY A 6 68.08 -35.10 -1.06
N ARG A 7 67.32 -34.23 -0.39
CA ARG A 7 65.98 -34.55 0.13
C ARG A 7 64.93 -34.14 -0.89
N THR A 8 64.21 -35.13 -1.41
CA THR A 8 62.96 -34.94 -2.14
C THR A 8 61.84 -34.48 -1.20
N PRO A 9 61.01 -33.49 -1.60
CA PRO A 9 59.87 -33.06 -0.80
C PRO A 9 58.74 -34.10 -0.86
N THR A 10 58.29 -34.55 0.31
CA THR A 10 57.08 -35.35 0.50
C THR A 10 55.83 -34.52 0.19
N PRO A 11 54.85 -35.04 -0.56
CA PRO A 11 53.59 -34.35 -0.83
C PRO A 11 52.74 -34.25 0.45
N SER A 12 52.23 -33.04 0.73
CA SER A 12 51.27 -32.80 1.81
C SER A 12 49.97 -33.59 1.56
N PRO A 13 49.36 -34.18 2.60
CA PRO A 13 48.07 -34.85 2.46
C PRO A 13 46.98 -33.83 2.10
N ALA A 14 46.13 -34.23 1.14
CA ALA A 14 44.95 -33.47 0.75
C ALA A 14 43.99 -33.31 1.95
N PRO A 15 43.36 -32.15 2.13
CA PRO A 15 42.43 -31.91 3.23
C PRO A 15 41.24 -32.87 3.11
N THR A 16 41.04 -33.68 4.14
CA THR A 16 39.88 -34.55 4.30
C THR A 16 38.63 -33.69 4.41
N ARG A 17 37.73 -33.89 3.45
CA ARG A 17 36.46 -33.20 3.27
C ARG A 17 35.41 -33.81 4.21
N ASP A 18 35.59 -33.65 5.53
CA ASP A 18 34.60 -34.07 6.54
C ASP A 18 34.64 -33.19 7.80
N SER A 19 34.92 -31.91 7.63
CA SER A 19 34.64 -30.91 8.67
C SER A 19 33.17 -30.51 8.55
N GLN A 20 32.28 -31.31 9.14
CA GLN A 20 30.94 -30.81 9.49
C GLN A 20 31.14 -29.59 10.39
N LEU A 21 30.97 -28.41 9.80
CA LEU A 21 30.89 -27.16 10.55
C LEU A 21 29.81 -27.36 11.61
N PRO A 22 30.08 -27.03 12.89
CA PRO A 22 29.04 -27.09 13.91
C PRO A 22 27.87 -26.24 13.42
N LEU A 23 26.70 -26.87 13.29
CA LEU A 23 25.44 -26.19 13.05
C LEU A 23 25.30 -25.13 14.15
N LEU A 24 25.63 -23.89 13.82
CA LEU A 24 25.42 -22.73 14.68
C LEU A 24 23.93 -22.70 15.05
N GLY A 25 23.67 -22.53 16.34
CA GLY A 25 22.40 -22.81 17.02
C GLY A 25 21.13 -22.46 16.27
N SER A 26 20.24 -23.44 16.20
CA SER A 26 18.91 -23.44 15.58
C SER A 26 17.86 -22.57 16.27
N ASP A 27 18.25 -21.55 17.04
CA ASP A 27 17.31 -20.81 17.90
C ASP A 27 16.57 -19.68 17.19
N GLN A 28 16.81 -19.46 15.89
CA GLN A 28 16.08 -18.46 15.11
C GLN A 28 14.83 -19.06 14.47
N GLN A 29 13.75 -19.15 15.23
CA GLN A 29 12.42 -19.48 14.68
C GLN A 29 11.87 -18.27 13.92
N TRP A 30 11.74 -18.41 12.61
CA TRP A 30 11.15 -17.41 11.73
C TRP A 30 9.71 -17.81 11.39
N GLU A 31 8.74 -17.07 11.93
CA GLU A 31 7.34 -17.19 11.55
C GLU A 31 7.01 -16.08 10.54
N ASP A 32 6.44 -16.46 9.38
CA ASP A 32 5.93 -15.50 8.42
C ASP A 32 4.66 -14.88 9.00
N GLN A 33 4.77 -13.66 9.54
CA GLN A 33 3.66 -13.01 10.23
C GLN A 33 2.50 -12.63 9.29
N ASP A 34 2.66 -12.76 7.97
CA ASP A 34 1.56 -12.60 7.01
C ASP A 34 1.72 -13.51 5.77
N PRO A 35 1.27 -14.78 5.83
CA PRO A 35 1.39 -15.72 4.71
C PRO A 35 0.51 -15.35 3.49
N ARG A 36 -0.24 -14.23 3.54
CA ARG A 36 -0.99 -13.64 2.40
C ARG A 36 -0.66 -12.15 2.24
N GLY A 37 0.61 -11.81 2.41
CA GLY A 37 1.12 -10.45 2.39
C GLY A 37 0.91 -9.68 1.10
N ASP A 38 1.17 -8.38 1.17
CA ASP A 38 1.02 -7.43 0.04
C ASP A 38 1.79 -7.87 -1.22
N GLU A 39 2.91 -8.59 -1.07
CA GLU A 39 3.69 -9.09 -2.21
C GLU A 39 2.94 -10.12 -3.05
N ASP A 40 2.17 -11.03 -2.44
CA ASP A 40 1.40 -12.03 -3.20
C ASP A 40 0.29 -11.38 -4.03
N ARG A 41 -0.32 -10.31 -3.49
CA ARG A 41 -1.32 -9.50 -4.21
C ARG A 41 -0.68 -8.74 -5.37
N VAL A 42 0.51 -8.18 -5.18
CA VAL A 42 1.29 -7.57 -6.26
C VAL A 42 1.66 -8.61 -7.31
N ALA A 43 2.08 -9.82 -6.91
CA ALA A 43 2.41 -10.91 -7.81
C ALA A 43 1.21 -11.41 -8.61
N GLU A 44 0.01 -11.43 -8.03
CA GLU A 44 -1.23 -11.71 -8.76
C GLU A 44 -1.50 -10.64 -9.84
N LEU A 45 -1.35 -9.35 -9.53
CA LEU A 45 -1.52 -8.28 -10.51
C LEU A 45 -0.46 -8.36 -11.61
N CYS A 46 0.79 -8.60 -11.26
CA CYS A 46 1.88 -8.77 -12.22
C CYS A 46 1.59 -9.93 -13.18
N ARG A 47 1.14 -11.10 -12.68
CA ARG A 47 0.74 -12.22 -13.53
C ARG A 47 -0.45 -11.87 -14.43
N TYR A 48 -1.44 -11.15 -13.89
CA TYR A 48 -2.62 -10.77 -14.65
C TYR A 48 -2.30 -9.84 -15.83
N TYR A 49 -1.39 -8.90 -15.65
CA TYR A 49 -0.98 -7.93 -16.68
C TYR A 49 0.28 -8.33 -17.44
N ASP A 50 0.77 -9.55 -17.26
CA ASP A 50 2.03 -10.05 -17.82
C ASP A 50 3.22 -9.09 -17.55
N VAL A 51 3.28 -8.54 -16.34
CA VAL A 51 4.35 -7.65 -15.90
C VAL A 51 5.43 -8.49 -15.20
N PRO A 52 6.69 -8.44 -15.65
CA PRO A 52 7.79 -9.09 -14.94
C PRO A 52 7.93 -8.59 -13.50
N LEU A 53 8.07 -9.50 -12.55
CA LEU A 53 8.27 -9.21 -11.14
C LEU A 53 9.58 -9.85 -10.64
N VAL A 54 10.27 -9.16 -9.74
CA VAL A 54 11.39 -9.68 -8.97
C VAL A 54 11.02 -9.62 -7.49
N SER A 55 11.16 -10.74 -6.80
CA SER A 55 10.76 -10.91 -5.40
C SER A 55 11.99 -11.19 -4.54
N MET A 56 12.25 -10.31 -3.58
CA MET A 56 13.32 -10.52 -2.59
C MET A 56 12.98 -11.64 -1.62
N ARG A 57 11.70 -11.78 -1.27
CA ARG A 57 11.23 -12.92 -0.46
C ARG A 57 11.52 -14.23 -1.18
N ALA A 58 11.14 -14.37 -2.45
CA ALA A 58 11.43 -15.57 -3.22
C ALA A 58 12.93 -15.85 -3.38
N ALA A 59 13.76 -14.79 -3.50
CA ALA A 59 15.20 -14.93 -3.65
C ALA A 59 15.95 -15.28 -2.35
N LEU A 60 15.54 -14.69 -1.22
CA LEU A 60 16.33 -14.73 0.02
C LEU A 60 15.67 -15.48 1.19
N LEU A 61 14.35 -15.68 1.21
CA LEU A 61 13.66 -16.25 2.37
C LEU A 61 14.19 -17.64 2.74
N GLU A 62 14.31 -18.55 1.77
CA GLU A 62 14.79 -19.91 2.01
C GLU A 62 16.29 -19.99 2.36
N PRO A 63 17.20 -19.22 1.72
CA PRO A 63 18.57 -19.08 2.20
C PRO A 63 18.67 -18.57 3.65
N VAL A 64 17.84 -17.60 4.04
CA VAL A 64 17.82 -17.05 5.41
C VAL A 64 17.29 -18.09 6.40
N ARG A 65 16.17 -18.75 6.09
CA ARG A 65 15.56 -19.80 6.95
C ARG A 65 16.51 -20.96 7.22
N ARG A 66 17.34 -21.33 6.24
CA ARG A 66 18.35 -22.40 6.38
C ARG A 66 19.67 -21.93 7.00
N GLY A 67 19.77 -20.66 7.41
CA GLY A 67 21.00 -20.08 7.95
C GLY A 67 22.15 -19.95 6.94
N ALA A 68 21.87 -20.09 5.65
CA ALA A 68 22.88 -19.95 4.58
C ALA A 68 23.23 -18.47 4.32
N VAL A 69 22.34 -17.55 4.68
CA VAL A 69 22.57 -16.10 4.66
C VAL A 69 22.06 -15.54 5.97
N ARG A 70 22.89 -14.79 6.69
CA ARG A 70 22.43 -14.15 7.93
C ARG A 70 21.74 -12.82 7.62
N LEU A 71 20.59 -12.56 8.24
CA LEU A 71 19.83 -11.33 7.98
C LEU A 71 20.64 -10.07 8.30
N ASP A 72 21.45 -10.10 9.36
CA ASP A 72 22.27 -8.98 9.80
C ASP A 72 23.48 -8.70 8.89
N GLU A 73 23.81 -9.59 7.96
CA GLU A 73 24.87 -9.33 6.96
C GLU A 73 24.39 -8.37 5.87
N PHE A 74 23.10 -8.39 5.53
CA PHE A 74 22.57 -7.64 4.39
C PHE A 74 21.42 -6.69 4.74
N MET A 75 20.91 -6.70 5.97
CA MET A 75 19.93 -5.74 6.47
C MET A 75 20.44 -4.97 7.68
N VAL A 76 20.09 -3.68 7.76
CA VAL A 76 20.36 -2.81 8.92
C VAL A 76 19.37 -3.12 10.04
N ASP A 77 18.12 -3.35 9.66
CA ASP A 77 17.01 -3.74 10.51
C ASP A 77 16.11 -4.73 9.72
N CYS A 78 14.89 -5.03 10.16
CA CYS A 78 14.03 -5.97 9.44
C CYS A 78 13.41 -5.42 8.13
N ARG A 79 13.74 -4.18 7.72
CA ARG A 79 13.11 -3.49 6.58
C ARG A 79 14.11 -2.86 5.61
N HIS A 80 15.23 -2.34 6.11
CA HIS A 80 16.20 -1.56 5.34
C HIS A 80 17.44 -2.40 5.02
N PRO A 81 17.75 -2.62 3.74
CA PRO A 81 18.97 -3.31 3.35
C PRO A 81 20.23 -2.46 3.60
N LYS A 82 21.34 -3.14 3.89
CA LYS A 82 22.70 -2.59 3.82
C LYS A 82 23.15 -2.45 2.37
N ALA A 83 24.38 -1.98 2.15
CA ALA A 83 24.99 -1.92 0.82
C ALA A 83 24.97 -3.31 0.13
N GLU A 84 25.27 -4.37 0.87
CA GLU A 84 25.26 -5.76 0.41
C GLU A 84 23.85 -6.23 0.04
N GLY A 85 22.85 -5.85 0.83
CA GLY A 85 21.44 -6.14 0.53
C GLY A 85 20.96 -5.43 -0.72
N HIS A 86 21.30 -4.14 -0.87
CA HIS A 86 21.03 -3.39 -2.10
C HIS A 86 21.74 -4.00 -3.32
N LEU A 87 22.97 -4.47 -3.16
CA LEU A 87 23.69 -5.17 -4.24
C LEU A 87 23.00 -6.49 -4.62
N ALA A 88 22.53 -7.27 -3.64
CA ALA A 88 21.78 -8.50 -3.88
C ALA A 88 20.47 -8.20 -4.64
N MET A 89 19.73 -7.15 -4.24
CA MET A 89 18.54 -6.67 -4.96
C MET A 89 18.87 -6.30 -6.41
N ALA A 90 19.94 -5.52 -6.62
CA ALA A 90 20.36 -5.09 -7.94
C ALA A 90 20.75 -6.28 -8.83
N ARG A 91 21.44 -7.28 -8.28
CA ARG A 91 21.78 -8.53 -9.00
C ARG A 91 20.54 -9.32 -9.39
N ALA A 92 19.56 -9.47 -8.50
CA ALA A 92 18.31 -10.19 -8.82
C ALA A 92 17.54 -9.50 -9.96
N VAL A 93 17.51 -8.17 -9.97
CA VAL A 93 16.91 -7.39 -11.07
C VAL A 93 17.71 -7.55 -12.36
N LEU A 94 19.04 -7.44 -12.30
CA LEU A 94 19.89 -7.60 -13.48
C LEU A 94 19.81 -9.00 -14.08
N ASP A 95 19.84 -10.05 -13.25
CA ASP A 95 19.68 -11.44 -13.68
C ASP A 95 18.35 -11.65 -14.39
N ARG A 96 17.26 -11.05 -13.88
CA ARG A 96 15.96 -11.11 -14.55
C ARG A 96 16.03 -10.43 -15.92
N LEU A 97 16.55 -9.21 -16.00
CA LEU A 97 16.69 -8.46 -17.25
C LEU A 97 17.55 -9.20 -18.29
N LEU A 98 18.68 -9.78 -17.86
CA LEU A 98 19.60 -10.51 -18.73
C LEU A 98 19.04 -11.86 -19.19
N ARG A 99 18.27 -12.56 -18.36
CA ARG A 99 17.60 -13.83 -18.73
C ARG A 99 16.34 -13.61 -19.58
N THR A 100 15.68 -12.46 -19.44
CA THR A 100 14.54 -12.10 -20.30
C THR A 100 14.96 -11.62 -21.68
N ARG A 101 16.26 -11.37 -21.92
CA ARG A 101 16.73 -11.34 -23.30
C ARG A 101 16.50 -12.73 -23.87
N PRO A 102 15.72 -12.88 -24.94
CA PRO A 102 15.80 -14.11 -25.71
C PRO A 102 17.28 -14.27 -26.05
N LEU A 103 17.81 -15.48 -25.87
CA LEU A 103 19.05 -15.92 -26.51
C LEU A 103 18.79 -15.96 -28.02
N ALA A 104 18.47 -14.82 -28.60
CA ALA A 104 18.49 -14.55 -30.02
C ALA A 104 19.94 -14.22 -30.36
N GLU A 105 20.85 -15.17 -30.12
CA GLU A 105 22.11 -15.22 -30.83
C GLU A 105 21.77 -15.49 -32.31
N GLY A 106 21.46 -14.42 -33.05
CA GLY A 106 21.22 -14.47 -34.48
C GLY A 106 20.03 -13.66 -35.00
N ALA A 107 19.05 -13.28 -34.17
CA ALA A 107 18.00 -12.37 -34.62
C ALA A 107 18.41 -10.93 -34.31
N ALA A 108 19.11 -10.30 -35.26
CA ALA A 108 19.14 -8.84 -35.37
C ALA A 108 17.72 -8.34 -35.12
N CYS A 109 17.52 -7.40 -34.18
CA CYS A 109 16.21 -6.87 -33.79
C CYS A 109 15.30 -6.85 -35.01
N PRO A 110 14.40 -7.85 -35.20
CA PRO A 110 13.48 -7.75 -36.32
C PRO A 110 12.72 -6.50 -35.98
N ALA A 111 12.89 -5.44 -36.79
CA ALA A 111 12.08 -4.25 -36.68
C ALA A 111 10.67 -4.75 -36.46
N SER A 112 10.09 -4.49 -35.26
CA SER A 112 8.84 -5.12 -34.85
C SER A 112 7.93 -5.08 -36.05
N PRO A 113 7.51 -6.24 -36.60
CA PRO A 113 6.88 -6.28 -37.91
C PRO A 113 5.82 -5.19 -37.89
N ALA A 114 5.98 -4.22 -38.80
CA ALA A 114 5.13 -3.04 -38.85
C ALA A 114 3.69 -3.54 -39.02
N GLY A 115 2.95 -3.65 -37.90
CA GLY A 115 1.70 -4.41 -37.85
C GLY A 115 1.47 -5.28 -36.61
N SER A 116 2.45 -5.48 -35.71
CA SER A 116 2.13 -6.09 -34.41
C SER A 116 1.26 -5.12 -33.60
N HIS A 117 -0.03 -5.43 -33.51
CA HIS A 117 -0.95 -4.68 -32.67
C HIS A 117 -0.44 -4.73 -31.22
N PRO A 118 -0.51 -3.61 -30.48
CA PRO A 118 -0.19 -3.64 -29.05
C PRO A 118 -1.05 -4.73 -28.39
N PRO A 119 -0.48 -5.54 -27.48
CA PRO A 119 -1.23 -6.55 -26.78
C PRO A 119 -2.47 -5.90 -26.15
N VAL A 120 -3.64 -6.44 -26.46
CA VAL A 120 -4.89 -5.96 -25.89
C VAL A 120 -4.84 -6.23 -24.39
N LEU A 121 -4.78 -5.17 -23.59
CA LEU A 121 -4.73 -5.30 -22.14
C LEU A 121 -6.00 -6.01 -21.64
N PRO A 122 -5.89 -6.95 -20.71
CA PRO A 122 -7.07 -7.55 -20.09
C PRO A 122 -7.85 -6.47 -19.33
N PRO A 123 -9.17 -6.66 -19.11
CA PRO A 123 -9.98 -5.71 -18.35
C PRO A 123 -9.38 -5.48 -16.95
N PRO A 124 -9.64 -4.35 -16.28
CA PRO A 124 -9.12 -4.11 -14.93
C PRO A 124 -9.38 -5.29 -13.98
N ARG A 125 -8.33 -5.86 -13.37
CA ARG A 125 -8.45 -6.99 -12.41
C ARG A 125 -9.19 -6.56 -11.16
N LEU A 126 -8.88 -5.34 -10.71
CA LEU A 126 -9.55 -4.71 -9.59
C LEU A 126 -10.79 -4.00 -10.14
N ARG A 127 -11.95 -4.34 -9.58
CA ARG A 127 -13.28 -3.89 -10.01
C ARG A 127 -13.39 -2.36 -10.12
N ASP A 128 -12.57 -1.65 -9.34
CA ASP A 128 -12.53 -0.17 -9.24
C ASP A 128 -11.15 0.40 -9.60
N GLY A 129 -10.27 -0.40 -10.22
CA GLY A 129 -8.87 -0.06 -10.49
C GLY A 129 -8.61 0.70 -11.80
N LEU A 130 -9.62 1.38 -12.35
CA LEU A 130 -9.38 2.24 -13.51
C LEU A 130 -8.47 3.41 -13.07
N PRO A 131 -7.48 3.81 -13.90
CA PRO A 131 -6.73 5.04 -13.66
C PRO A 131 -7.75 6.16 -13.52
N MET A 132 -7.80 6.76 -12.34
CA MET A 132 -8.87 7.67 -11.97
C MET A 132 -8.67 8.96 -12.76
N PRO A 133 -9.57 9.32 -13.70
CA PRO A 133 -9.39 10.52 -14.51
C PRO A 133 -9.37 11.80 -13.65
N ASN A 134 -9.94 11.73 -12.45
CA ASN A 134 -10.08 12.85 -11.53
C ASN A 134 -9.28 12.66 -10.23
N SER A 135 -8.19 11.88 -10.24
CA SER A 135 -7.35 11.78 -9.05
C SER A 135 -6.62 13.08 -8.78
N MET A 136 -6.72 13.60 -7.56
CA MET A 136 -5.91 14.71 -7.10
C MET A 136 -4.74 14.15 -6.29
N CYS A 137 -3.50 14.49 -6.66
CA CYS A 137 -2.32 14.29 -5.82
C CYS A 137 -1.72 15.66 -5.48
N ALA A 138 -1.84 16.07 -4.22
CA ALA A 138 -1.35 17.36 -3.74
C ALA A 138 -0.26 17.14 -2.68
N ARG A 139 0.98 17.49 -3.04
CA ARG A 139 2.16 17.47 -2.15
C ARG A 139 3.00 18.72 -2.40
N GLY A 140 3.74 19.16 -1.40
CA GLY A 140 4.59 20.35 -1.52
C GLY A 140 3.76 21.59 -1.90
N GLU A 141 4.18 22.31 -2.93
CA GLU A 141 3.49 23.55 -3.35
C GLU A 141 2.05 23.28 -3.83
N LEU A 142 1.79 22.13 -4.45
CA LEU A 142 0.42 21.75 -4.84
C LEU A 142 -0.49 21.56 -3.62
N LEU A 143 0.04 21.14 -2.48
CA LEU A 143 -0.73 21.07 -1.23
C LEU A 143 -1.05 22.47 -0.71
N ARG A 144 -0.09 23.40 -0.78
CA ARG A 144 -0.29 24.80 -0.37
C ARG A 144 -1.37 25.49 -1.19
N GLN A 145 -1.43 25.21 -2.50
CA GLN A 145 -2.47 25.73 -3.39
C GLN A 145 -3.89 25.24 -3.04
N ARG A 146 -4.03 24.18 -2.25
CA ARG A 146 -5.33 23.67 -1.79
C ARG A 146 -5.81 24.32 -0.51
N VAL A 147 -5.02 25.16 0.16
CA VAL A 147 -5.42 25.81 1.41
C VAL A 147 -6.49 26.87 1.13
N LEU A 148 -7.68 26.66 1.69
CA LEU A 148 -8.81 27.61 1.65
C LEU A 148 -8.75 28.59 2.83
N ASP A 149 -8.40 28.10 4.03
CA ASP A 149 -8.22 28.89 5.24
C ASP A 149 -7.18 28.20 6.14
N SER A 150 -6.41 28.99 6.88
CA SER A 150 -5.38 28.48 7.80
C SER A 150 -5.22 29.40 8.99
N ARG A 151 -5.28 28.84 10.20
CA ARG A 151 -4.99 29.53 11.45
C ARG A 151 -4.04 28.68 12.29
N GLY A 152 -2.82 29.17 12.49
CA GLY A 152 -1.79 28.46 13.24
C GLY A 152 -1.21 27.23 12.53
N PHE A 153 -1.34 27.18 11.20
CA PHE A 153 -0.61 26.26 10.32
C PHE A 153 0.25 27.04 9.34
N ASP A 154 1.53 26.68 9.27
CA ASP A 154 2.52 27.27 8.37
C ASP A 154 3.06 26.24 7.40
N PHE A 155 3.28 26.65 6.15
CA PHE A 155 3.96 25.79 5.18
C PHE A 155 5.47 25.81 5.47
N SER A 156 6.03 24.64 5.79
CA SER A 156 7.44 24.49 6.14
C SER A 156 8.13 23.48 5.24
N LEU A 157 9.34 23.80 4.81
CA LEU A 157 10.21 22.89 4.07
C LEU A 157 10.90 21.88 5.00
N GLU A 158 11.08 22.23 6.29
CA GLU A 158 11.93 21.58 7.30
C GLU A 158 13.34 21.17 6.79
N GLN A 159 14.31 21.00 7.69
CA GLN A 159 15.71 20.76 7.32
C GLN A 159 15.97 19.46 6.52
N ARG A 160 14.98 18.57 6.41
CA ARG A 160 15.07 17.29 5.68
C ARG A 160 14.32 17.29 4.34
N GLY A 161 13.92 18.46 3.82
CA GLY A 161 13.34 18.59 2.48
C GLY A 161 12.00 17.87 2.29
N LYS A 162 11.25 17.64 3.38
CA LYS A 162 9.89 17.09 3.31
C LYS A 162 8.90 18.23 3.53
N PRO A 163 8.50 18.96 2.48
CA PRO A 163 7.58 20.07 2.62
C PRO A 163 6.22 19.61 3.17
N GLY A 164 5.57 20.47 3.95
CA GLY A 164 4.24 20.20 4.50
C GLY A 164 3.66 21.37 5.30
N LEU A 165 2.37 21.28 5.63
CA LEU A 165 1.69 22.25 6.49
C LEU A 165 1.83 21.80 7.94
N VAL A 166 2.40 22.64 8.79
CA VAL A 166 2.74 22.34 10.18
C VAL A 166 1.95 23.26 11.11
N GLY A 167 1.19 22.67 12.03
CA GLY A 167 0.61 23.39 13.16
C GLY A 167 1.25 22.94 14.46
N LEU A 168 1.45 23.89 15.39
CA LEU A 168 2.16 23.64 16.66
C LEU A 168 1.29 23.86 17.90
N GLN A 169 0.12 24.50 17.74
CA GLN A 169 -0.71 24.94 18.85
C GLN A 169 -2.04 24.19 18.87
N PRO A 170 -2.61 23.94 20.06
CA PRO A 170 -4.00 23.55 20.20
C PRO A 170 -4.93 24.48 19.43
N HIS A 171 -6.01 23.93 18.89
CA HIS A 171 -7.03 24.68 18.15
C HIS A 171 -6.55 25.34 16.85
N SER A 172 -5.30 25.14 16.41
CA SER A 172 -4.91 25.45 15.04
C SER A 172 -5.87 24.75 14.08
N THR A 173 -6.33 25.46 13.06
CA THR A 173 -7.29 24.97 12.07
C THR A 173 -6.72 25.12 10.67
N LEU A 174 -7.05 24.16 9.82
CA LEU A 174 -6.66 24.12 8.42
C LEU A 174 -7.84 23.64 7.60
N ARG A 175 -8.18 24.38 6.54
CA ARG A 175 -9.24 24.02 5.60
C ARG A 175 -8.67 23.88 4.20
N LEU A 176 -8.92 22.75 3.56
CA LEU A 176 -8.33 22.40 2.26
C LEU A 176 -9.43 22.08 1.24
N ALA A 177 -9.30 22.55 0.02
CA ALA A 177 -10.17 22.19 -1.09
C ALA A 177 -9.91 20.73 -1.52
N LEU A 178 -10.98 19.95 -1.65
CA LEU A 178 -10.96 18.58 -2.15
C LEU A 178 -11.53 18.46 -3.57
N ASP A 179 -11.96 19.56 -4.19
CA ASP A 179 -12.62 19.52 -5.48
C ASP A 179 -11.76 18.82 -6.56
N THR A 180 -12.33 17.73 -7.07
CA THR A 180 -11.87 16.95 -8.23
C THR A 180 -12.37 17.51 -9.54
N GLU A 181 -13.39 18.37 -9.49
CA GLU A 181 -13.81 19.20 -10.62
C GLU A 181 -12.73 20.23 -10.86
N ALA A 182 -11.63 19.75 -11.41
CA ALA A 182 -10.54 20.58 -11.79
C ALA A 182 -11.11 21.69 -12.66
N ARG A 183 -10.83 22.92 -12.23
CA ARG A 183 -10.56 24.09 -13.06
C ARG A 183 -9.51 23.82 -14.17
N GLN A 184 -9.24 22.57 -14.56
CA GLN A 184 -8.60 22.19 -15.83
C GLN A 184 -9.36 22.79 -17.02
N ALA A 185 -10.65 23.13 -16.87
CA ALA A 185 -11.40 23.90 -17.87
C ALA A 185 -10.99 25.39 -17.99
N GLU A 186 -10.21 25.98 -17.06
CA GLU A 186 -9.77 27.39 -17.13
C GLU A 186 -8.34 27.57 -17.69
N ALA A 187 -7.57 26.49 -17.88
CA ALA A 187 -6.21 26.56 -18.46
C ALA A 187 -6.15 26.20 -19.96
N GLU A 188 -7.25 25.73 -20.56
CA GLU A 188 -7.34 25.46 -22.00
C GLU A 188 -8.03 26.60 -22.76
N ALA A 189 -7.18 27.49 -23.29
CA ALA A 189 -7.23 28.06 -24.64
C ALA A 189 -8.38 29.02 -25.06
N PRO A 190 -8.07 30.06 -25.86
CA PRO A 190 -9.07 30.91 -26.49
C PRO A 190 -9.93 30.11 -27.47
N ARG A 191 -11.25 30.22 -27.30
CA ARG A 191 -12.29 29.61 -28.13
C ARG A 191 -12.11 29.99 -29.60
N ARG A 192 -11.40 29.17 -30.38
CA ARG A 192 -11.53 29.16 -31.85
C ARG A 192 -12.80 28.38 -32.20
N GLY A 193 -13.79 29.11 -32.70
CA GLY A 193 -15.04 28.54 -33.14
C GLY A 193 -14.87 27.51 -34.25
N ARG A 194 -15.65 26.43 -34.18
CA ARG A 194 -15.97 25.64 -35.36
C ARG A 194 -17.37 25.04 -35.24
N ARG A 195 -18.10 25.19 -36.34
CA ARG A 195 -19.48 24.75 -36.57
C ARG A 195 -19.51 23.24 -36.80
N GLY A 196 -20.55 22.59 -36.26
CA GLY A 196 -21.56 21.88 -37.06
C GLY A 196 -21.36 20.40 -37.42
N ALA A 197 -22.38 19.63 -37.00
CA ALA A 197 -23.04 18.49 -37.66
C ALA A 197 -22.49 17.06 -37.48
N GLY A 198 -23.39 16.14 -37.08
CA GLY A 198 -23.26 14.70 -37.30
C GLY A 198 -24.01 13.79 -36.32
N ASP A 199 -25.21 13.36 -36.72
CA ASP A 199 -26.13 12.40 -36.06
C ASP A 199 -25.61 10.94 -35.99
N GLY A 200 -26.13 10.19 -35.01
CA GLY A 200 -26.59 8.80 -35.25
C GLY A 200 -25.96 7.64 -34.44
N GLY A 201 -26.81 6.88 -33.72
CA GLY A 201 -26.63 5.43 -33.51
C GLY A 201 -26.72 4.90 -32.08
N SER A 202 -27.91 4.42 -31.66
CA SER A 202 -28.12 3.62 -30.43
C SER A 202 -28.07 2.11 -30.73
N GLY A 203 -27.30 1.36 -29.93
CA GLY A 203 -27.28 -0.11 -29.94
C GLY A 203 -27.25 -0.68 -28.52
N GLY A 204 -28.32 -1.35 -28.10
CA GLY A 204 -28.47 -1.95 -26.77
C GLY A 204 -28.01 -3.41 -26.72
N GLY A 205 -27.16 -3.75 -25.74
CA GLY A 205 -26.72 -5.12 -25.44
C GLY A 205 -26.88 -5.44 -23.95
N ARG A 206 -27.62 -6.52 -23.64
CA ARG A 206 -27.84 -7.02 -22.27
C ARG A 206 -26.62 -7.82 -21.77
N ARG A 207 -26.20 -7.59 -20.52
CA ARG A 207 -25.16 -8.35 -19.80
C ARG A 207 -25.77 -9.52 -18.99
N PRO A 208 -25.12 -10.69 -18.92
CA PRO A 208 -25.52 -11.80 -18.04
C PRO A 208 -24.94 -11.62 -16.62
N THR A 209 -25.77 -11.86 -15.60
CA THR A 209 -25.39 -11.84 -14.18
C THR A 209 -25.09 -13.26 -13.67
N ALA A 210 -23.82 -13.53 -13.36
CA ALA A 210 -23.41 -14.73 -12.61
C ALA A 210 -23.53 -14.46 -11.10
N THR A 211 -24.18 -15.38 -10.38
CA THR A 211 -24.46 -15.29 -8.94
C THR A 211 -23.36 -16.00 -8.15
N LEU A 212 -22.67 -15.28 -7.25
CA LEU A 212 -21.72 -15.85 -6.29
C LEU A 212 -22.45 -16.27 -5.00
N PRO A 213 -21.98 -17.29 -4.26
CA PRO A 213 -22.60 -17.78 -3.03
C PRO A 213 -22.41 -16.82 -1.84
N ASP A 214 -23.48 -16.66 -1.04
CA ASP A 214 -23.52 -15.82 0.17
C ASP A 214 -22.68 -16.41 1.33
N PRO A 215 -21.92 -15.58 2.09
CA PRO A 215 -21.23 -15.98 3.30
C PRO A 215 -22.19 -16.03 4.50
N LYS A 216 -21.85 -16.87 5.48
CA LYS A 216 -22.61 -17.02 6.72
C LYS A 216 -22.04 -16.07 7.79
N CYS A 217 -22.87 -15.20 8.36
CA CYS A 217 -22.55 -14.52 9.62
C CYS A 217 -22.75 -15.51 10.78
N SER A 218 -21.71 -15.81 11.55
CA SER A 218 -21.84 -16.55 12.80
C SER A 218 -22.36 -15.63 13.90
N ASP A 219 -23.43 -16.05 14.57
CA ASP A 219 -24.01 -15.36 15.71
C ASP A 219 -23.08 -15.59 16.93
N HIS A 220 -22.38 -14.55 17.40
CA HIS A 220 -21.71 -14.56 18.69
C HIS A 220 -22.54 -13.73 19.67
N ASP A 221 -22.96 -14.37 20.77
CA ASP A 221 -23.74 -13.73 21.83
C ASP A 221 -22.99 -12.55 22.45
N VAL A 222 -23.69 -11.42 22.57
CA VAL A 222 -23.12 -10.14 23.00
C VAL A 222 -23.14 -10.06 24.53
N GLY A 223 -22.04 -10.47 25.16
CA GLY A 223 -21.73 -10.13 26.54
C GLY A 223 -21.08 -8.75 26.64
N GLU A 224 -21.39 -8.02 27.73
CA GLU A 224 -21.21 -6.59 27.99
C GLU A 224 -19.76 -6.05 28.05
N ALA A 225 -18.75 -6.75 27.50
CA ALA A 225 -17.33 -6.48 27.75
C ALA A 225 -16.42 -6.41 26.50
N ALA A 226 -16.90 -5.96 25.33
CA ALA A 226 -16.10 -6.00 24.09
C ALA A 226 -16.13 -4.69 23.25
N HIS A 227 -15.75 -3.55 23.84
CA HIS A 227 -15.77 -2.27 23.11
C HIS A 227 -14.60 -2.03 22.12
N ASN A 228 -13.47 -2.73 22.22
CA ASN A 228 -12.32 -2.48 21.32
C ASN A 228 -12.20 -3.45 20.13
N GLY A 229 -12.68 -4.70 20.23
CA GLY A 229 -12.58 -5.70 19.14
C GLY A 229 -13.69 -5.63 18.08
N GLN A 230 -14.84 -5.05 18.41
CA GLN A 230 -16.02 -5.01 17.52
C GLN A 230 -15.85 -4.09 16.29
N SER A 231 -15.01 -3.05 16.39
CA SER A 231 -14.79 -2.10 15.29
C SER A 231 -14.06 -2.73 14.09
N GLN A 232 -13.09 -3.61 14.34
CA GLN A 232 -12.33 -4.31 13.29
C GLN A 232 -13.17 -5.39 12.58
N ALA A 233 -13.94 -6.19 13.32
CA ALA A 233 -14.83 -7.20 12.74
C ALA A 233 -15.87 -6.56 11.80
N CYS A 234 -16.36 -5.37 12.17
CA CYS A 234 -17.29 -4.62 11.35
C CYS A 234 -16.67 -3.99 10.09
N ALA A 235 -15.44 -3.47 10.17
CA ALA A 235 -14.74 -2.93 9.00
C ALA A 235 -14.51 -4.02 7.92
N GLN A 236 -14.26 -5.26 8.32
CA GLN A 236 -14.11 -6.39 7.41
C GLN A 236 -15.43 -6.87 6.77
N GLN A 237 -16.57 -6.59 7.41
CA GLN A 237 -17.91 -7.00 6.93
C GLN A 237 -18.60 -5.94 6.04
N GLN A 238 -18.04 -4.73 5.95
CA GLN A 238 -18.57 -3.62 5.15
C GLN A 238 -18.91 -3.98 3.69
N PRO A 239 -18.14 -4.83 2.98
CA PRO A 239 -18.47 -5.21 1.61
C PRO A 239 -19.81 -5.93 1.49
N TRP A 240 -20.33 -6.56 2.56
CA TRP A 240 -21.55 -7.38 2.53
C TRP A 240 -22.83 -6.61 2.91
N CYS A 241 -22.74 -5.29 3.12
CA CYS A 241 -23.89 -4.45 3.50
C CYS A 241 -25.03 -4.46 2.47
N HIS A 242 -24.78 -4.92 1.23
CA HIS A 242 -25.80 -5.11 0.19
C HIS A 242 -26.59 -6.43 0.32
N SER A 243 -26.09 -7.41 1.09
CA SER A 243 -26.85 -8.64 1.36
C SER A 243 -27.99 -8.33 2.32
N ARG A 244 -29.23 -8.63 1.90
CA ARG A 244 -30.44 -8.47 2.73
C ARG A 244 -30.33 -9.16 4.09
N LYS A 245 -29.56 -10.25 4.20
CA LYS A 245 -29.35 -10.99 5.44
C LYS A 245 -28.40 -10.25 6.39
N VAL A 246 -27.27 -9.76 5.86
CA VAL A 246 -26.28 -8.98 6.63
C VAL A 246 -26.88 -7.65 7.07
N PHE A 247 -27.57 -6.95 6.17
CA PHE A 247 -28.24 -5.68 6.45
C PHE A 247 -29.30 -5.79 7.57
N LYS A 248 -30.04 -6.90 7.63
CA LYS A 248 -31.07 -7.13 8.67
C LYS A 248 -30.50 -7.54 10.03
N ARG A 249 -29.32 -8.19 10.07
CA ARG A 249 -28.68 -8.67 11.31
C ARG A 249 -27.65 -7.71 11.90
N CYS A 250 -27.10 -6.79 11.10
CA CYS A 250 -26.10 -5.81 11.53
C CYS A 250 -26.60 -4.37 11.87
N PRO A 251 -27.81 -4.10 12.41
CA PRO A 251 -28.17 -2.73 12.80
C PRO A 251 -27.55 -2.21 14.11
N LEU A 252 -26.92 -3.06 14.94
CA LEU A 252 -26.68 -2.71 16.35
C LEU A 252 -25.22 -2.44 16.78
N THR A 253 -24.19 -2.58 15.93
CA THR A 253 -22.80 -2.54 16.47
C THR A 253 -21.77 -1.66 15.75
N CYS A 254 -22.01 -1.04 14.58
CA CYS A 254 -20.93 -0.24 13.97
C CYS A 254 -21.25 0.86 12.96
N GLY A 255 -22.50 1.10 12.56
CA GLY A 255 -22.83 2.23 11.66
C GLY A 255 -22.20 2.21 10.26
N LEU A 256 -21.42 1.19 9.90
CA LEU A 256 -20.75 1.05 8.59
C LEU A 256 -21.71 0.65 7.46
N CYS A 257 -22.83 0.00 7.78
CA CYS A 257 -23.93 -0.26 6.84
C CYS A 257 -25.04 0.80 6.90
N SER A 258 -24.80 1.94 7.55
CA SER A 258 -25.73 3.06 7.47
C SER A 258 -25.90 3.40 6.00
N ARG A 259 -27.13 3.27 5.47
CA ARG A 259 -27.44 3.84 4.17
C ARG A 259 -26.96 5.28 4.22
N VAL A 260 -25.90 5.60 3.48
CA VAL A 260 -25.65 6.97 3.08
C VAL A 260 -26.96 7.39 2.44
N ARG A 261 -27.71 8.30 3.07
CA ARG A 261 -28.93 8.91 2.50
C ARG A 261 -28.54 9.84 1.35
N GLY A 262 -27.57 9.43 0.54
CA GLY A 262 -27.26 10.09 -0.72
C GLY A 262 -28.44 9.83 -1.64
N GLY A 263 -29.01 10.90 -2.20
CA GLY A 263 -29.87 10.75 -3.36
C GLY A 263 -29.17 9.96 -4.46
N ALA A 264 -29.90 9.55 -5.49
CA ALA A 264 -29.41 8.71 -6.59
C ALA A 264 -28.14 9.21 -7.33
N ASN A 265 -27.62 10.39 -6.98
CA ASN A 265 -26.47 11.05 -7.59
C ASN A 265 -25.25 11.20 -6.65
N ALA A 266 -25.26 10.62 -5.45
CA ALA A 266 -24.10 10.71 -4.56
C ALA A 266 -22.94 9.86 -5.11
N THR A 267 -21.79 10.49 -5.34
CA THR A 267 -20.54 9.80 -5.67
C THR A 267 -19.71 9.63 -4.41
N THR A 268 -19.01 8.51 -4.30
CA THR A 268 -18.08 8.27 -3.20
C THR A 268 -16.66 8.31 -3.75
N SER A 269 -15.76 8.92 -2.98
CA SER A 269 -14.33 8.97 -3.23
C SER A 269 -13.58 8.49 -1.98
N VAL A 270 -12.32 8.13 -2.13
CA VAL A 270 -11.43 7.84 -1.01
C VAL A 270 -10.32 8.88 -0.97
N LEU A 271 -10.20 9.52 0.18
CA LEU A 271 -9.13 10.45 0.50
C LEU A 271 -8.07 9.71 1.30
N TRP A 272 -6.84 9.73 0.82
CA TRP A 272 -5.63 9.35 1.55
C TRP A 272 -4.94 10.62 2.05
N LEU A 273 -5.02 10.83 3.36
CA LEU A 273 -4.41 11.92 4.09
C LEU A 273 -3.02 11.49 4.58
N ALA A 274 -1.96 11.97 3.94
CA ALA A 274 -0.60 11.67 4.34
C ALA A 274 -0.11 12.67 5.40
N TYR A 275 0.33 12.17 6.55
CA TYR A 275 0.79 12.98 7.68
C TYR A 275 2.09 12.42 8.28
N LEU A 276 2.80 13.23 9.06
CA LEU A 276 3.96 12.76 9.81
C LEU A 276 3.47 12.02 11.06
N SER A 277 3.90 10.78 11.25
CA SER A 277 3.81 10.06 12.51
C SER A 277 5.19 10.04 13.17
N SER A 278 5.28 10.29 14.48
CA SER A 278 6.56 10.35 15.19
C SER A 278 6.38 10.04 16.68
N TYR A 279 7.47 9.67 17.34
CA TYR A 279 7.52 9.29 18.76
C TYR A 279 7.77 10.44 19.72
N GLN A 280 7.90 11.66 19.20
CA GLN A 280 8.14 12.88 19.94
C GLN A 280 7.33 14.02 19.35
N HIS A 281 6.90 14.93 20.22
CA HIS A 281 6.29 16.23 19.91
C HIS A 281 4.90 16.20 19.23
N MET A 282 4.46 15.04 18.72
CA MET A 282 3.26 14.94 17.89
C MET A 282 1.96 15.08 18.68
N GLY A 283 1.00 15.80 18.12
CA GLY A 283 -0.34 16.02 18.66
C GLY A 283 -1.41 15.12 18.04
N ARG A 284 -2.64 15.31 18.51
CA ARG A 284 -3.86 14.73 17.94
C ARG A 284 -4.59 15.76 17.08
N ALA A 285 -5.21 15.32 15.99
CA ALA A 285 -6.03 16.18 15.14
C ALA A 285 -7.38 15.53 14.83
N LEU A 286 -8.44 16.35 14.81
CA LEU A 286 -9.74 15.98 14.28
C LEU A 286 -9.83 16.36 12.82
N VAL A 287 -10.19 15.40 11.98
CA VAL A 287 -10.40 15.58 10.55
C VAL A 287 -11.86 15.31 10.22
N ARG A 288 -12.47 16.19 9.43
CA ARG A 288 -13.84 16.06 8.92
C ARG A 288 -13.97 16.72 7.56
N CYS A 289 -15.05 16.43 6.83
CA CYS A 289 -15.35 17.09 5.58
C CYS A 289 -16.47 18.12 5.78
N SER A 290 -16.48 19.16 4.96
CA SER A 290 -17.51 20.20 4.95
C SER A 290 -17.78 20.70 3.53
N GLY A 291 -18.87 21.46 3.35
CA GLY A 291 -19.26 22.00 2.05
C GLY A 291 -19.99 20.96 1.20
N GLY A 292 -19.56 20.75 -0.04
CA GLY A 292 -20.22 19.85 -1.01
C GLY A 292 -19.94 18.36 -0.80
N CYS A 293 -19.40 17.98 0.36
CA CYS A 293 -19.09 16.60 0.70
C CYS A 293 -19.11 16.35 2.21
N GLU A 294 -19.25 15.09 2.57
CA GLU A 294 -19.29 14.59 3.94
C GLU A 294 -18.31 13.42 4.10
N CYS A 295 -17.66 13.35 5.25
CA CYS A 295 -16.92 12.18 5.68
C CYS A 295 -17.08 12.04 7.19
N GLY A 296 -17.04 10.80 7.69
CA GLY A 296 -17.10 10.55 9.13
C GLY A 296 -15.95 11.29 9.84
N PRO A 297 -16.20 11.97 10.97
CA PRO A 297 -15.13 12.63 11.71
C PRO A 297 -14.14 11.57 12.21
N VAL A 298 -12.84 11.80 11.97
CA VAL A 298 -11.78 10.90 12.41
C VAL A 298 -10.78 11.67 13.25
N GLU A 299 -10.51 11.15 14.45
CA GLU A 299 -9.43 11.61 15.29
C GLU A 299 -8.15 10.81 14.99
N ILE A 300 -7.08 11.53 14.67
CA ILE A 300 -5.77 10.96 14.33
C ILE A 300 -4.79 11.36 15.42
N ASP A 301 -4.29 10.38 16.15
CA ASP A 301 -3.11 10.56 17.00
C ASP A 301 -1.85 10.32 16.17
N ALA A 302 -1.05 11.36 15.96
CA ALA A 302 0.18 11.28 15.20
C ALA A 302 1.39 10.87 16.05
N HIS A 303 1.18 10.64 17.36
CA HIS A 303 2.21 10.19 18.27
C HIS A 303 2.23 8.65 18.38
N VAL A 304 3.36 8.04 18.04
CA VAL A 304 3.55 6.58 18.10
C VAL A 304 4.71 6.25 19.03
N ARG A 305 4.43 5.52 20.13
CA ARG A 305 5.43 5.20 21.16
C ARG A 305 6.26 3.95 20.85
N SER A 306 5.75 3.05 20.02
CA SER A 306 6.38 1.77 19.71
C SER A 306 7.58 1.90 18.77
N GLU A 307 7.63 2.95 17.95
CA GLU A 307 8.68 3.17 16.96
C GLU A 307 9.56 4.34 17.39
N ARG A 308 10.90 4.25 17.25
CA ARG A 308 11.82 5.37 17.53
C ARG A 308 12.21 6.12 16.25
N VAL A 309 11.33 6.12 15.27
CA VAL A 309 11.53 6.75 13.96
C VAL A 309 10.29 7.52 13.55
N SER A 310 10.49 8.66 12.89
CA SER A 310 9.38 9.41 12.29
C SER A 310 9.11 8.87 10.89
N VAL A 311 7.87 8.49 10.64
CA VAL A 311 7.43 7.90 9.36
C VAL A 311 6.29 8.71 8.75
N THR A 312 6.12 8.60 7.43
CA THR A 312 4.91 9.10 6.78
C THR A 312 3.81 8.07 6.98
N ALA A 313 2.77 8.43 7.72
CA ALA A 313 1.57 7.65 7.88
C ALA A 313 0.47 8.16 6.94
N VAL A 314 -0.52 7.31 6.67
CA VAL A 314 -1.64 7.63 5.79
C VAL A 314 -2.95 7.26 6.47
N GLN A 315 -3.84 8.23 6.66
CA GLN A 315 -5.21 7.99 7.08
C GLN A 315 -6.10 7.94 5.84
N ARG A 316 -6.99 6.94 5.78
CA ARG A 316 -7.99 6.80 4.71
C ARG A 316 -9.34 7.30 5.19
N LEU A 317 -10.04 8.04 4.35
CA LEU A 317 -11.36 8.62 4.64
C LEU A 317 -12.26 8.36 3.43
N ALA A 318 -13.44 7.78 3.67
CA ALA A 318 -14.50 7.74 2.66
C ALA A 318 -15.15 9.12 2.59
N VAL A 319 -15.17 9.72 1.40
CA VAL A 319 -15.73 11.04 1.12
C VAL A 319 -16.96 10.84 0.26
N VAL A 320 -18.13 11.20 0.79
CA VAL A 320 -19.40 11.19 0.07
C VAL A 320 -19.63 12.59 -0.47
N HIS A 321 -19.72 12.73 -1.79
CA HIS A 321 -20.04 14.00 -2.42
C HIS A 321 -21.56 14.18 -2.43
N THR A 322 -22.04 15.27 -1.83
CA THR A 322 -23.46 15.55 -1.61
C THR A 322 -24.00 16.63 -2.54
N ALA A 323 -23.12 17.45 -3.13
CA ALA A 323 -23.54 18.56 -3.98
C ALA A 323 -23.92 18.10 -5.40
N ALA A 324 -25.15 18.43 -5.81
CA ALA A 324 -25.47 18.65 -7.22
C ALA A 324 -24.79 19.94 -7.70
N HIS A 325 -24.52 20.08 -9.00
CA HIS A 325 -23.87 21.26 -9.59
C HIS A 325 -24.40 22.58 -9.02
N GLY A 326 -23.51 23.38 -8.39
CA GLY A 326 -23.83 24.69 -7.80
C GLY A 326 -23.80 24.77 -6.26
N GLY A 327 -23.54 23.67 -5.55
CA GLY A 327 -23.29 23.68 -4.10
C GLY A 327 -21.93 24.28 -3.70
N PRO A 328 -21.68 24.49 -2.39
CA PRO A 328 -20.36 24.92 -1.90
C PRO A 328 -19.28 23.89 -2.24
N ALA A 329 -18.05 24.36 -2.50
CA ALA A 329 -16.87 23.52 -2.75
C ALA A 329 -16.69 22.44 -1.66
N CYS A 330 -16.29 21.22 -2.06
CA CYS A 330 -15.95 20.16 -1.13
C CYS A 330 -14.65 20.50 -0.41
N ALA A 331 -14.65 20.45 0.92
CA ALA A 331 -13.51 20.83 1.74
C ALA A 331 -13.21 19.80 2.83
N LEU A 332 -11.92 19.68 3.16
CA LEU A 332 -11.42 18.98 4.33
C LEU A 332 -11.12 20.00 5.42
N ASP A 333 -11.72 19.84 6.58
CA ASP A 333 -11.38 20.60 7.78
C ASP A 333 -10.52 19.75 8.70
N LEU A 334 -9.43 20.34 9.18
CA LEU A 334 -8.52 19.75 10.15
C LEU A 334 -8.36 20.71 11.33
N ARG A 335 -8.40 20.16 12.55
CA ARG A 335 -8.19 20.91 13.78
C ARG A 335 -7.29 20.17 14.75
N ILE A 336 -6.23 20.81 15.22
CA ILE A 336 -5.38 20.26 16.28
C ILE A 336 -6.16 20.28 17.60
N LEU A 337 -6.19 19.14 18.29
CA LEU A 337 -6.92 18.97 19.53
C LEU A 337 -6.09 19.42 20.74
N PRO A 338 -6.75 19.91 21.81
CA PRO A 338 -6.07 20.35 23.03
C PRO A 338 -5.53 19.21 23.88
N THR A 339 -5.93 17.97 23.60
CA THR A 339 -5.39 16.77 24.25
C THR A 339 -4.42 16.07 23.31
N SER A 340 -3.29 15.61 23.84
CA SER A 340 -2.28 14.86 23.10
C SER A 340 -1.69 13.74 23.95
N SER A 341 -1.32 12.62 23.33
CA SER A 341 -0.67 11.50 24.02
C SER A 341 0.84 11.72 24.24
N SER A 342 1.43 12.74 23.62
CA SER A 342 2.83 13.15 23.82
C SER A 342 3.00 14.30 24.83
N GLY A 343 1.92 15.01 25.16
CA GLY A 343 1.97 16.28 25.90
C GLY A 343 2.22 17.51 25.02
N GLU A 344 2.47 17.33 23.71
CA GLU A 344 2.71 18.40 22.75
C GLU A 344 1.75 18.33 21.56
N HIS A 345 1.71 19.38 20.73
CA HIS A 345 0.66 19.60 19.73
C HIS A 345 1.14 19.71 18.29
N LYS A 346 2.39 19.31 17.98
CA LYS A 346 2.89 19.37 16.61
C LYS A 346 2.06 18.45 15.71
N TRP A 347 1.53 18.97 14.62
CA TRP A 347 0.88 18.17 13.58
C TRP A 347 1.36 18.61 12.21
N LYS A 348 1.71 17.65 11.35
CA LYS A 348 2.27 17.94 10.02
C LYS A 348 1.54 17.18 8.92
N LEU A 349 0.86 17.94 8.06
CA LEU A 349 0.30 17.43 6.82
C LEU A 349 1.37 17.35 5.74
N LEU A 350 1.51 16.19 5.10
CA LEU A 350 2.50 15.95 4.05
C LEU A 350 1.89 15.90 2.66
N GLY A 351 0.62 15.48 2.55
CA GLY A 351 -0.06 15.43 1.27
C GLY A 351 -1.49 14.92 1.34
N LEU A 352 -2.18 15.11 0.22
CA LEU A 352 -3.51 14.57 -0.05
C LEU A 352 -3.44 13.78 -1.34
N LEU A 353 -4.02 12.58 -1.34
CA LEU A 353 -4.39 11.89 -2.56
C LEU A 353 -5.90 11.68 -2.48
N LEU A 354 -6.65 12.06 -3.52
CA LEU A 354 -8.07 11.79 -3.62
C LEU A 354 -8.30 10.91 -4.84
N GLY A 355 -9.10 9.87 -4.66
CA GLY A 355 -9.42 8.92 -5.70
C GLY A 355 -10.92 8.70 -5.76
N GLY A 356 -11.50 8.83 -6.95
CA GLY A 356 -12.93 8.56 -7.14
C GLY A 356 -13.19 7.06 -7.13
N ASN A 357 -14.24 6.61 -6.44
CA ASN A 357 -14.81 5.30 -6.74
C ASN A 357 -15.70 5.44 -7.98
N LEU A 358 -15.50 4.55 -8.94
CA LEU A 358 -16.52 4.23 -9.91
C LEU A 358 -17.58 3.42 -9.19
N ALA A 359 -18.70 4.06 -8.85
CA ALA A 359 -20.00 3.47 -8.50
C ALA A 359 -19.95 1.97 -8.10
N GLY A 360 -19.48 1.68 -6.87
CA GLY A 360 -19.40 0.33 -6.35
C GLY A 360 -18.91 0.30 -4.90
N ASP A 361 -19.80 -0.05 -3.97
CA ASP A 361 -19.55 0.00 -2.50
C ASP A 361 -18.59 -1.09 -1.97
N ALA A 362 -17.76 -1.70 -2.82
CA ALA A 362 -16.97 -2.90 -2.48
C ALA A 362 -15.45 -2.68 -2.40
N TRP A 363 -14.97 -1.44 -2.59
CA TRP A 363 -13.54 -1.18 -2.59
C TRP A 363 -12.97 -1.07 -1.17
N MET A 364 -12.18 -2.07 -0.76
CA MET A 364 -11.24 -1.96 0.36
C MET A 364 -9.80 -2.05 -0.18
N PRO A 365 -8.96 -1.01 0.00
CA PRO A 365 -7.56 -1.07 -0.39
C PRO A 365 -6.76 -2.02 0.52
N PRO A 366 -5.74 -2.72 -0.01
CA PRO A 366 -4.73 -3.41 0.80
C PRO A 366 -4.10 -2.47 1.85
N GLY A 367 -3.77 -2.99 3.04
CA GLY A 367 -3.08 -2.24 4.11
C GLY A 367 -3.97 -1.48 5.11
N SER A 368 -5.25 -1.84 5.28
CA SER A 368 -6.10 -1.30 6.38
C SER A 368 -5.86 -1.97 7.74
N ILE A 369 -4.83 -2.80 7.87
CA ILE A 369 -4.51 -3.51 9.11
C ILE A 369 -3.62 -2.59 9.96
N ARG A 370 -4.14 -2.08 11.06
CA ARG A 370 -3.29 -1.63 12.17
C ARG A 370 -2.62 -2.87 12.75
N TYR A 371 -1.30 -2.82 12.93
CA TYR A 371 -0.57 -3.81 13.73
C TYR A 371 -1.08 -3.71 15.18
N ASP A 372 -2.01 -4.57 15.56
CA ASP A 372 -2.23 -4.90 16.97
C ASP A 372 -1.22 -5.98 17.32
N GLY A 373 -0.28 -5.64 18.20
CA GLY A 373 0.83 -6.51 18.59
C GLY A 373 0.42 -7.68 19.48
N ASP A 374 -0.51 -8.53 19.03
CA ASP A 374 -0.96 -9.70 19.78
C ASP A 374 -0.79 -10.99 18.94
N THR A 375 0.34 -11.66 19.13
CA THR A 375 0.69 -12.93 18.48
C THR A 375 0.08 -14.09 19.25
N ARG A 376 -0.84 -14.83 18.62
CA ARG A 376 -1.17 -16.21 19.03
C ARG A 376 -0.99 -17.17 17.86
N SER A 377 -0.17 -18.16 18.13
CA SER A 377 0.41 -19.19 17.28
C SER A 377 -0.61 -20.20 16.76
N PHE A 378 -0.41 -20.67 15.52
CA PHE A 378 -1.06 -21.86 14.98
C PHE A 378 -0.01 -22.81 14.40
N PHE A 379 0.00 -24.04 14.91
CA PHE A 379 0.95 -25.10 14.58
C PHE A 379 0.39 -26.02 13.49
N PHE A 380 1.20 -26.39 12.50
CA PHE A 380 0.91 -27.52 11.60
C PHE A 380 2.19 -28.33 11.30
N PRO A 381 2.15 -29.67 11.39
CA PRO A 381 3.30 -30.51 11.08
C PRO A 381 3.29 -31.01 9.62
N GLY A 382 4.49 -31.09 9.04
CA GLY A 382 4.88 -32.18 8.14
C GLY A 382 4.77 -31.92 6.64
N ALA A 383 5.92 -31.71 5.99
CA ALA A 383 6.15 -32.16 4.63
C ALA A 383 7.66 -32.39 4.44
N ASP A 384 8.08 -33.64 4.65
CA ASP A 384 9.34 -34.17 4.16
C ASP A 384 9.23 -34.38 2.65
N GLU A 385 10.02 -33.66 1.85
CA GLU A 385 10.40 -34.13 0.53
C GLU A 385 11.76 -33.56 0.12
N LYS A 386 12.74 -34.47 -0.07
CA LYS A 386 14.11 -34.15 -0.47
C LYS A 386 14.13 -33.77 -1.95
N LEU A 387 14.72 -32.60 -2.28
CA LEU A 387 15.10 -32.22 -3.64
C LEU A 387 16.64 -31.99 -3.74
N PRO A 388 17.22 -32.19 -4.93
CA PRO A 388 18.62 -32.57 -5.11
C PRO A 388 19.62 -31.43 -4.91
N THR A 389 20.81 -31.81 -4.46
CA THR A 389 21.99 -30.98 -4.24
C THR A 389 22.58 -30.40 -5.53
N GLN A 390 22.70 -29.08 -5.53
CA GLN A 390 23.73 -28.19 -6.12
C GLN A 390 24.60 -28.67 -7.30
N THR A 391 24.65 -27.83 -8.34
CA THR A 391 25.86 -27.54 -9.12
C THR A 391 26.51 -26.25 -8.60
N SER A 392 27.76 -26.37 -8.16
CA SER A 392 28.64 -25.30 -7.70
C SER A 392 29.02 -24.31 -8.81
N PHE A 393 29.01 -23.01 -8.52
CA PHE A 393 29.74 -22.01 -9.30
C PHE A 393 31.05 -21.68 -8.57
N GLY A 394 32.18 -21.98 -9.23
CA GLY A 394 33.52 -21.53 -8.86
C GLY A 394 33.73 -20.05 -9.26
N ARG A 395 34.69 -19.43 -8.58
CA ARG A 395 35.12 -18.03 -8.79
C ARG A 395 35.65 -17.75 -10.18
#